data_AF-A0A662PLE6-F1
#
_entry.id   AF-A0A662PLE6-F1
#
_cell.length_a   1.000
_cell.length_b   1.000
_cell.length_c   1.000
_cell.angle_alpha   90.00
_cell.angle_beta   90.00
_cell.angle_gamma   90.00
#
_symmetry.space_group_name_H-M   'P 1'
#
loop_
_entity.id
_entity.type
_entity.pdbx_description
1 polymer ?
#
loop_
_entity_poly.entity_id
_entity_poly.type
_entity_poly.pdbx_seq_one_letter_code
_entity_poly.pdbx_strand_id
1 'polypeptide(L)'
;MASRGAKVATLGQIGGVPVLILKEGTSRTFGREAQRVNIMAARAVAEIVRSSLGPRGMDKMLVDSLGDITITNDGATILEEMDVQHPAAKMMVEVAKAQDREVGDGTTSAVIIAGELLKEAESLLEKNIHPTIIISGFKKAASKAKEHLEKIAIPVNIDDEDTLKIIAMTSMSGKVVAVAKEHLAEIAVKAVKQIAEERDGRLFADIDQIQIIKKKGGGILDTRLVYGMIIDKEVVHPGMPKRIEKAKIALLDCPLEVEKTEIDAEIRISDPDQMRAFLEEEEKILKGMVDKIKSIGANVV
;
A
#
# COMPACT_ATOMS: atom_id res chain seq x y z
N MET A 1 -27.30 39.21 10.53
CA MET A 1 -26.13 39.94 10.01
C MET A 1 -25.53 39.12 8.89
N ALA A 2 -25.46 39.71 7.70
CA ALA A 2 -25.41 39.02 6.40
C ALA A 2 -24.08 38.30 6.12
N SER A 3 -24.20 37.17 5.42
CA SER A 3 -23.11 36.35 4.89
C SER A 3 -22.26 37.15 3.89
N ARG A 4 -20.95 37.14 4.11
CA ARG A 4 -19.93 37.49 3.12
C ARG A 4 -18.96 36.32 3.03
N GLY A 5 -19.19 35.45 2.05
CA GLY A 5 -18.30 34.33 1.75
C GLY A 5 -18.69 33.76 0.39
N ALA A 6 -17.75 33.82 -0.56
CA ALA A 6 -17.84 33.47 -1.98
C ALA A 6 -18.28 34.62 -2.93
N LYS A 7 -17.29 35.21 -3.63
CA LYS A 7 -17.54 35.99 -4.86
C LYS A 7 -17.80 35.01 -6.01
N VAL A 8 -19.00 35.06 -6.57
CA VAL A 8 -19.41 34.34 -7.78
C VAL A 8 -18.92 35.11 -9.02
N ALA A 9 -18.44 34.36 -10.03
CA ALA A 9 -18.11 34.75 -11.41
C ALA A 9 -17.38 36.10 -11.61
N THR A 10 -16.08 36.05 -11.91
CA THR A 10 -15.32 37.22 -12.39
C THR A 10 -15.75 37.60 -13.82
N LEU A 11 -16.52 38.68 -13.95
CA LEU A 11 -16.74 39.39 -15.20
C LEU A 11 -15.47 40.19 -15.54
N GLY A 12 -14.76 39.79 -16.59
CA GLY A 12 -13.71 40.61 -17.18
C GLY A 12 -14.28 41.42 -18.35
N GLN A 13 -13.90 42.69 -18.45
CA GLN A 13 -14.20 43.51 -19.63
C GLN A 13 -12.98 43.56 -20.54
N ILE A 14 -13.12 43.03 -21.76
CA ILE A 14 -12.24 43.34 -22.89
C ILE A 14 -13.17 43.97 -23.95
N GLY A 15 -13.00 45.26 -24.22
CA GLY A 15 -13.74 45.94 -25.28
C GLY A 15 -15.25 46.15 -25.04
N GLY A 16 -15.72 46.26 -23.79
CA GLY A 16 -17.11 46.60 -23.47
C GLY A 16 -18.13 45.46 -23.59
N VAL A 17 -17.72 44.27 -24.01
CA VAL A 17 -18.56 43.05 -23.95
C VAL A 17 -18.23 42.30 -22.65
N PRO A 18 -19.23 41.95 -21.81
CA PRO A 18 -18.99 41.12 -20.64
C PRO A 18 -18.58 39.72 -21.09
N VAL A 19 -17.32 39.34 -20.83
CA VAL A 19 -16.81 38.01 -21.12
C VAL A 19 -16.95 37.15 -19.87
N LEU A 20 -17.68 36.04 -20.00
CA LEU A 20 -17.78 35.02 -18.96
C LEU A 20 -16.48 34.19 -18.97
N ILE A 21 -15.52 34.56 -18.11
CA ILE A 21 -14.20 33.92 -18.07
C ILE A 21 -14.25 32.55 -17.37
N LEU A 22 -15.15 32.38 -16.40
CA LEU A 22 -15.34 31.16 -15.65
C LEU A 22 -16.78 30.69 -15.76
N LYS A 23 -16.98 29.37 -15.87
CA LYS A 23 -18.31 28.76 -15.86
C LYS A 23 -19.08 29.15 -14.60
N GLU A 24 -20.38 29.37 -14.74
CA GLU A 24 -21.28 29.56 -13.60
C GLU A 24 -21.19 28.35 -12.65
N GLY A 25 -21.16 28.63 -11.34
CA GLY A 25 -20.88 27.63 -10.31
C GLY A 25 -19.40 27.50 -9.91
N THR A 26 -18.47 28.17 -10.61
CA THR A 26 -17.04 28.14 -10.23
C THR A 26 -16.78 29.08 -9.04
N SER A 27 -16.32 28.52 -7.92
CA SER A 27 -15.81 29.29 -6.77
C SER A 27 -14.30 29.55 -6.91
N ARG A 28 -13.86 30.79 -6.66
CA ARG A 28 -12.43 31.14 -6.65
C ARG A 28 -12.07 31.96 -5.41
N THR A 29 -11.10 31.45 -4.66
CA THR A 29 -10.46 32.14 -3.53
C THR A 29 -9.10 32.69 -3.96
N PHE A 30 -8.70 33.84 -3.42
CA PHE A 30 -7.46 34.53 -3.81
C PHE A 30 -6.63 34.98 -2.61
N GLY A 31 -5.32 35.11 -2.82
CA GLY A 31 -4.40 35.74 -1.87
C GLY A 31 -4.39 35.06 -0.50
N ARG A 32 -4.43 35.87 0.57
CA ARG A 32 -4.36 35.39 1.96
C ARG A 32 -5.52 34.48 2.36
N GLU A 33 -6.71 34.72 1.82
CA GLU A 33 -7.89 33.91 2.13
C GLU A 33 -7.71 32.48 1.60
N ALA A 34 -7.22 32.32 0.37
CA ALA A 34 -6.89 31.00 -0.17
C ALA A 34 -5.81 30.29 0.64
N GLN A 35 -4.76 31.01 1.04
CA GLN A 35 -3.68 30.46 1.87
C GLN A 35 -4.22 29.97 3.22
N ARG A 36 -5.06 30.78 3.88
CA ARG A 36 -5.66 30.45 5.17
C ARG A 36 -6.55 29.22 5.09
N VAL A 37 -7.43 29.15 4.09
CA VAL A 37 -8.33 28.00 3.88
C VAL A 37 -7.52 26.72 3.62
N ASN A 38 -6.47 26.80 2.81
CA ASN A 38 -5.58 25.66 2.55
C ASN A 38 -4.86 25.17 3.80
N ILE A 39 -4.30 26.09 4.61
CA ILE A 39 -3.61 25.77 5.86
C ILE A 39 -4.60 25.15 6.86
N MET A 40 -5.79 25.73 7.00
CA MET A 40 -6.83 25.23 7.88
C MET A 40 -7.25 23.80 7.52
N ALA A 41 -7.43 23.50 6.22
CA ALA A 41 -7.77 22.16 5.76
C ALA A 41 -6.67 21.14 6.09
N ALA A 42 -5.41 21.48 5.83
CA ALA A 42 -4.27 20.60 6.15
C ALA A 42 -4.11 20.38 7.67
N ARG A 43 -4.32 21.43 8.47
CA ARG A 43 -4.30 21.35 9.94
C ARG A 43 -5.42 20.47 10.48
N ALA A 44 -6.63 20.57 9.94
CA ALA A 44 -7.75 19.73 10.34
C ALA A 44 -7.43 18.24 10.13
N VAL A 45 -6.83 17.88 8.99
CA VAL A 45 -6.37 16.50 8.73
C VAL A 45 -5.32 16.05 9.76
N ALA A 46 -4.34 16.91 10.06
CA ALA A 46 -3.31 16.61 11.05
C ALA A 46 -3.88 16.43 12.47
N GLU A 47 -4.90 17.22 12.84
CA GLU A 47 -5.57 17.10 14.14
C GLU A 47 -6.36 15.80 14.26
N ILE A 48 -6.98 15.33 13.17
CA ILE A 48 -7.72 14.05 13.16
C ILE A 48 -6.77 12.90 13.49
N VAL A 49 -5.61 12.80 12.85
CA VAL A 49 -4.66 11.69 13.08
C VAL A 49 -3.82 11.85 14.35
N ARG A 50 -3.79 13.04 14.96
CA ARG A 50 -2.97 13.36 16.15
C ARG A 50 -3.22 12.43 17.33
N SER A 51 -4.46 12.03 17.57
CA SER A 51 -4.81 11.13 18.69
C SER A 51 -4.31 9.70 18.52
N SER A 52 -3.86 9.32 17.32
CA SER A 52 -3.39 7.98 16.99
C SER A 52 -1.87 7.87 17.02
N LEU A 53 -1.16 8.97 17.29
CA LEU A 53 0.30 8.96 17.39
C LEU A 53 0.78 8.44 18.76
N GLY A 54 1.78 7.55 18.72
CA GLY A 54 2.53 7.08 19.88
C GLY A 54 2.00 5.78 20.49
N PRO A 55 2.67 5.25 21.53
CA PRO A 55 2.37 3.93 22.11
C PRO A 55 1.03 3.85 22.84
N ARG A 56 0.41 5.00 23.12
CA ARG A 56 -0.95 5.13 23.68
C ARG A 56 -1.90 5.81 22.70
N GLY A 57 -1.56 5.80 21.41
CA GLY A 57 -2.43 6.26 20.35
C GLY A 57 -3.71 5.43 20.34
N MET A 58 -4.84 6.10 20.13
CA MET A 58 -6.14 5.43 20.06
C MET A 58 -6.44 5.00 18.62
N ASP A 59 -7.03 3.81 18.48
CA ASP A 59 -7.59 3.34 17.22
C ASP A 59 -8.78 4.21 16.82
N LYS A 60 -8.99 4.33 15.51
CA LYS A 60 -10.18 4.96 14.93
C LYS A 60 -11.04 3.90 14.27
N MET A 61 -12.33 3.97 14.54
CA MET A 61 -13.35 3.22 13.80
C MET A 61 -13.84 4.11 12.66
N LEU A 62 -13.68 3.62 11.44
CA LEU A 62 -14.11 4.25 10.20
C LEU A 62 -15.23 3.40 9.63
N VAL A 63 -16.28 4.06 9.16
CA VAL A 63 -17.44 3.41 8.55
C VAL A 63 -17.58 4.03 7.17
N ASP A 64 -17.49 3.19 6.15
CA ASP A 64 -17.62 3.64 4.77
C ASP A 64 -19.09 3.89 4.37
N SER A 65 -19.33 4.29 3.12
CA SER A 65 -20.69 4.49 2.62
C SER A 65 -21.50 3.20 2.44
N LEU A 66 -20.85 2.05 2.35
CA LEU A 66 -21.47 0.74 2.17
C LEU A 66 -21.78 0.04 3.51
N GLY A 67 -21.26 0.57 4.61
CA GLY A 67 -21.39 0.03 5.96
C GLY A 67 -20.23 -0.87 6.39
N ASP A 68 -19.16 -0.99 5.60
CA ASP A 68 -17.94 -1.68 5.98
C ASP A 68 -17.20 -0.90 7.08
N ILE A 69 -16.74 -1.64 8.09
CA ILE A 69 -16.13 -1.07 9.29
C ILE A 69 -14.64 -1.40 9.32
N THR A 70 -13.82 -0.37 9.31
CA THR A 70 -12.35 -0.48 9.42
C THR A 70 -11.91 0.13 10.75
N ILE A 71 -11.22 -0.67 11.58
CA ILE A 71 -10.65 -0.21 12.85
C ILE A 71 -9.13 -0.22 12.73
N THR A 72 -8.49 0.94 12.85
CA THR A 72 -7.04 1.06 12.70
C THR A 72 -6.50 2.31 13.40
N ASN A 73 -5.22 2.27 13.81
CA ASN A 73 -4.47 3.46 14.23
C ASN A 73 -3.45 3.92 13.18
N ASP A 74 -3.32 3.21 12.06
CA ASP A 74 -2.38 3.59 11.01
C ASP A 74 -2.85 4.85 10.29
N GLY A 75 -1.99 5.87 10.26
CA GLY A 75 -2.29 7.17 9.69
C GLY A 75 -2.56 7.11 8.19
N ALA A 76 -1.87 6.25 7.43
CA ALA A 76 -2.10 6.13 5.99
C ALA A 76 -3.48 5.52 5.72
N THR A 77 -3.80 4.41 6.38
CA THR A 77 -5.11 3.75 6.26
C THR A 77 -6.24 4.68 6.69
N ILE A 78 -6.09 5.40 7.83
CA ILE A 78 -7.11 6.37 8.28
C ILE A 78 -7.42 7.41 7.20
N LEU A 79 -6.37 7.95 6.58
CA LEU A 79 -6.50 9.02 5.60
C LEU A 79 -6.99 8.54 4.23
N GLU A 80 -6.76 7.28 3.89
CA GLU A 80 -7.27 6.65 2.67
C GLU A 80 -8.77 6.36 2.74
N GLU A 81 -9.24 5.87 3.88
CA GLU A 81 -10.66 5.57 4.13
C GLU A 81 -11.51 6.84 4.31
N MET A 82 -10.87 7.99 4.57
CA MET A 82 -11.57 9.27 4.71
C MET A 82 -11.89 9.90 3.34
N ASP A 83 -13.17 10.23 3.10
CA ASP A 83 -13.56 11.02 1.94
C ASP A 83 -13.21 12.51 2.09
N VAL A 84 -12.01 12.87 1.63
CA VAL A 84 -11.48 14.22 1.73
C VAL A 84 -11.78 15.03 0.47
N GLN A 85 -12.62 16.05 0.59
CA GLN A 85 -13.01 16.90 -0.54
C GLN A 85 -11.99 18.01 -0.87
N HIS A 86 -11.37 18.60 0.14
CA HIS A 86 -10.53 19.79 -0.05
C HIS A 86 -9.14 19.43 -0.67
N PRO A 87 -8.66 20.12 -1.72
CA PRO A 87 -7.40 19.75 -2.40
C PRO A 87 -6.17 19.74 -1.50
N ALA A 88 -6.01 20.75 -0.62
CA ALA A 88 -4.89 20.78 0.32
C ALA A 88 -4.91 19.61 1.32
N ALA A 89 -6.10 19.10 1.65
CA ALA A 89 -6.24 17.95 2.52
C ALA A 89 -5.92 16.65 1.75
N LYS A 90 -6.31 16.53 0.47
CA LYS A 90 -5.85 15.43 -0.41
C LYS A 90 -4.32 15.38 -0.52
N MET A 91 -3.65 16.53 -0.58
CA MET A 91 -2.18 16.58 -0.56
C MET A 91 -1.60 15.98 0.73
N MET A 92 -2.26 16.15 1.88
CA MET A 92 -1.82 15.52 3.13
C MET A 92 -1.99 13.99 3.10
N VAL A 93 -3.05 13.49 2.45
CA VAL A 93 -3.25 12.06 2.22
C VAL A 93 -2.09 11.49 1.38
N GLU A 94 -1.71 12.19 0.31
CA GLU A 94 -0.58 11.77 -0.54
C GLU A 94 0.76 11.75 0.22
N VAL A 95 0.98 12.67 1.17
CA VAL A 95 2.17 12.64 2.03
C VAL A 95 2.20 11.36 2.88
N ALA A 96 1.06 10.97 3.45
CA ALA A 96 0.97 9.73 4.22
C ALA A 96 1.21 8.49 3.35
N LYS A 97 0.60 8.44 2.16
CA LYS A 97 0.78 7.33 1.20
C LYS A 97 2.21 7.20 0.70
N ALA A 98 2.88 8.32 0.41
CA ALA A 98 4.28 8.30 0.00
C ALA A 98 5.19 7.79 1.13
N GLN A 99 4.96 8.23 2.37
CA GLN A 99 5.69 7.77 3.53
C GLN A 99 5.49 6.27 3.79
N ASP A 100 4.26 5.78 3.64
CA ASP A 100 3.92 4.37 3.80
C ASP A 100 4.63 3.48 2.77
N ARG A 101 4.65 3.90 1.50
CA ARG A 101 5.33 3.14 0.44
C ARG A 101 6.85 3.08 0.59
N GLU A 102 7.47 4.17 1.04
CA GLU A 102 8.94 4.25 1.12
C GLU A 102 9.51 3.55 2.36
N VAL A 103 8.85 3.65 3.51
CA VAL A 103 9.39 3.11 4.78
C VAL A 103 8.38 2.34 5.64
N GLY A 104 7.08 2.40 5.36
CA GLY A 104 6.03 1.66 6.08
C GLY A 104 5.73 2.11 7.51
N ASP A 105 6.42 3.14 8.04
CA ASP A 105 6.19 3.69 9.37
C ASP A 105 6.33 5.23 9.38
N GLY A 106 5.83 5.87 10.43
CA GLY A 106 5.87 7.32 10.60
C GLY A 106 4.88 8.08 9.74
N THR A 107 3.88 7.40 9.15
CA THR A 107 2.80 7.98 8.33
C THR A 107 2.09 9.10 9.10
N THR A 108 1.66 8.81 10.33
CA THR A 108 1.02 9.77 11.23
C THR A 108 1.94 10.94 11.60
N SER A 109 3.22 10.65 11.88
CA SER A 109 4.21 11.68 12.23
C SER A 109 4.44 12.67 11.10
N ALA A 110 4.58 12.17 9.86
CA ALA A 110 4.79 13.00 8.68
C ALA A 110 3.64 14.00 8.47
N VAL A 111 2.40 13.51 8.60
CA VAL A 111 1.19 14.35 8.46
C VAL A 111 1.12 15.40 9.58
N ILE A 112 1.41 15.03 10.82
CA ILE A 112 1.38 15.96 11.96
C ILE A 112 2.44 17.05 11.81
N ILE A 113 3.67 16.68 11.44
CA ILE A 113 4.77 17.63 11.21
C ILE A 113 4.40 18.59 10.08
N ALA A 114 3.86 18.09 8.96
CA ALA A 114 3.43 18.94 7.86
C ALA A 114 2.32 19.93 8.29
N GLY A 115 1.34 19.48 9.07
CA GLY A 115 0.29 20.34 9.62
C GLY A 115 0.83 21.42 10.57
N GLU A 116 1.78 21.09 11.43
CA GLU A 116 2.38 22.04 12.38
C GLU A 116 3.30 23.05 11.66
N LEU A 117 4.06 22.62 10.65
CA LEU A 117 4.85 23.53 9.80
C LEU A 117 3.98 24.56 9.08
N LEU A 118 2.81 24.14 8.59
CA LEU A 118 1.84 25.04 7.97
C LEU A 118 1.22 26.03 8.96
N LYS A 119 0.98 25.59 10.20
CA LYS A 119 0.51 26.46 11.29
C LYS A 119 1.56 27.53 11.64
N GLU A 120 2.84 27.16 11.75
CA GLU A 120 3.91 28.14 11.98
C GLU A 120 4.12 29.06 10.78
N ALA A 121 3.93 28.55 9.56
CA ALA A 121 3.93 29.39 8.36
C ALA A 121 2.80 30.44 8.37
N GLU A 122 1.61 30.11 8.90
CA GLU A 122 0.49 31.05 9.07
C GLU A 122 0.91 32.27 9.91
N SER A 123 1.57 32.03 11.05
CA SER A 123 2.13 33.09 11.94
C SER A 123 3.14 34.01 11.21
N LEU A 124 3.96 33.44 10.32
CA LEU A 124 4.91 34.23 9.52
C LEU A 124 4.21 35.04 8.41
N LEU A 125 3.14 34.49 7.82
CA LEU A 125 2.31 35.20 6.84
C LEU A 125 1.56 36.37 7.48
N GLU A 126 1.08 36.23 8.72
CA GLU A 126 0.47 37.32 9.49
C GLU A 126 1.45 38.48 9.74
N LYS A 127 2.74 38.17 9.91
CA LYS A 127 3.84 39.15 9.98
C LYS A 127 4.22 39.77 8.63
N ASN A 128 3.43 39.53 7.59
CA ASN A 128 3.63 40.03 6.22
C ASN A 128 4.93 39.53 5.56
N ILE A 129 5.46 38.37 5.97
CA ILE A 129 6.62 37.75 5.31
C ILE A 129 6.15 37.09 4.00
N HIS A 130 6.86 37.34 2.90
CA HIS A 130 6.50 36.77 1.61
C HIS A 130 6.66 35.23 1.60
N PRO A 131 5.69 34.44 1.07
CA PRO A 131 5.74 32.97 1.08
C PRO A 131 7.05 32.37 0.54
N THR A 132 7.64 32.98 -0.49
CA THR A 132 8.92 32.55 -1.08
C THR A 132 10.06 32.51 -0.06
N ILE A 133 10.09 33.48 0.88
CA ILE A 133 11.12 33.54 1.93
C ILE A 133 10.90 32.40 2.93
N ILE A 134 9.64 32.15 3.32
CA ILE A 134 9.26 31.06 4.23
C ILE A 134 9.67 29.71 3.63
N ILE A 135 9.31 29.46 2.37
CA ILE A 135 9.66 28.22 1.65
C ILE A 135 11.18 28.04 1.57
N SER A 136 11.93 29.09 1.25
CA SER A 136 13.40 29.06 1.21
C SER A 136 13.99 28.74 2.58
N GLY A 137 13.45 29.34 3.65
CA GLY A 137 13.84 29.06 5.03
C GLY A 137 13.59 27.61 5.42
N PHE A 138 12.39 27.08 5.14
CA PHE A 138 12.04 25.69 5.45
C PHE A 138 12.88 24.68 4.66
N LYS A 139 13.19 24.95 3.39
CA LYS A 139 14.10 24.10 2.61
C LYS A 139 15.50 24.02 3.24
N LYS A 140 16.06 25.16 3.65
CA LYS A 140 17.36 25.21 4.33
C LYS A 140 17.32 24.48 5.68
N ALA A 141 16.24 24.67 6.45
CA ALA A 141 16.03 24.00 7.72
C ALA A 141 15.93 22.47 7.54
N ALA A 142 15.20 22.00 6.53
CA ALA A 142 15.07 20.58 6.21
C ALA A 142 16.43 19.95 5.86
N SER A 143 17.23 20.59 5.01
CA SER A 143 18.60 20.13 4.72
C SER A 143 19.45 20.05 5.99
N LYS A 144 19.38 21.05 6.86
CA LYS A 144 20.16 21.07 8.10
C LYS A 144 19.69 20.02 9.11
N ALA A 145 18.39 19.79 9.20
CA ALA A 145 17.80 18.75 10.03
C ALA A 145 18.30 17.37 9.56
N LYS A 146 18.31 17.10 8.25
CA LYS A 146 18.85 15.85 7.70
C LYS A 146 20.32 15.63 8.08
N GLU A 147 21.17 16.64 7.88
CA GLU A 147 22.59 16.55 8.29
C GLU A 147 22.76 16.26 9.78
N HIS A 148 21.87 16.78 10.63
CA HIS A 148 21.93 16.55 12.07
C HIS A 148 21.43 15.14 12.43
N LEU A 149 20.35 14.69 11.81
CA LEU A 149 19.82 13.33 11.97
C LEU A 149 20.87 12.27 11.60
N GLU A 150 21.61 12.47 10.51
CA GLU A 150 22.71 11.59 10.10
C GLU A 150 23.84 11.52 11.13
N LYS A 151 24.10 12.60 11.89
CA LYS A 151 25.14 12.64 12.92
C LYS A 151 24.74 11.96 14.22
N ILE A 152 23.46 11.98 14.56
CA ILE A 152 22.93 11.35 15.77
C ILE A 152 22.44 9.93 15.52
N ALA A 153 22.36 9.51 14.26
CA ALA A 153 21.98 8.16 13.88
C ALA A 153 22.97 7.15 14.45
N ILE A 154 22.42 6.12 15.09
CA ILE A 154 23.20 5.03 15.66
C ILE A 154 23.27 3.93 14.59
N PRO A 155 24.47 3.56 14.08
CA PRO A 155 24.59 2.48 13.12
C PRO A 155 24.21 1.15 13.79
N VAL A 156 23.39 0.36 13.10
CA VAL A 156 22.94 -0.95 13.56
C VAL A 156 23.52 -2.02 12.63
N ASN A 157 24.01 -3.11 13.21
CA ASN A 157 24.44 -4.27 12.45
C ASN A 157 23.23 -5.14 12.09
N ILE A 158 23.16 -5.61 10.84
CA ILE A 158 22.05 -6.42 10.32
C ILE A 158 22.08 -7.84 10.88
N ASP A 159 23.26 -8.32 11.31
CA ASP A 159 23.40 -9.61 11.97
C ASP A 159 22.91 -9.61 13.43
N ASP A 160 22.73 -8.42 14.02
CA ASP A 160 22.24 -8.27 15.39
C ASP A 160 20.71 -8.44 15.46
N GLU A 161 20.30 -9.70 15.61
CA GLU A 161 18.89 -10.07 15.69
C GLU A 161 18.16 -9.42 16.88
N ASP A 162 18.85 -9.18 17.99
CA ASP A 162 18.21 -8.64 19.19
C ASP A 162 17.84 -7.17 18.98
N THR A 163 18.74 -6.40 18.35
CA THR A 163 18.42 -5.02 17.96
C THR A 163 17.32 -4.97 16.91
N LEU A 164 17.33 -5.86 15.91
CA LEU A 164 16.26 -5.94 14.90
C LEU A 164 14.91 -6.29 15.52
N LYS A 165 14.87 -7.19 16.50
CA LYS A 165 13.65 -7.51 17.26
C LYS A 165 13.15 -6.30 18.03
N ILE A 166 14.03 -5.54 18.68
CA ILE A 166 13.66 -4.31 19.40
C ILE A 166 13.05 -3.28 18.45
N ILE A 167 13.62 -3.11 17.25
CA ILE A 167 13.09 -2.20 16.23
C ILE A 167 11.68 -2.65 15.79
N ALA A 168 11.51 -3.93 15.46
CA ALA A 168 10.21 -4.48 15.06
C ALA A 168 9.16 -4.35 16.18
N MET A 169 9.54 -4.67 17.43
CA MET A 169 8.66 -4.48 18.60
C MET A 169 8.26 -3.03 18.81
N THR A 170 9.17 -2.09 18.54
CA THR A 170 8.90 -0.65 18.67
C THR A 170 7.87 -0.20 17.64
N SER A 171 7.99 -0.62 16.38
CA SER A 171 7.02 -0.28 15.32
C SER A 171 5.63 -0.91 15.54
N MET A 172 5.57 -2.04 16.25
CA MET A 172 4.31 -2.69 16.65
C MET A 172 3.70 -2.11 17.93
N SER A 173 4.43 -1.27 18.66
CA SER A 173 3.97 -0.72 19.94
C SER A 173 2.84 0.31 19.72
N GLY A 174 1.79 0.20 20.53
CA GLY A 174 0.60 1.07 20.42
C GLY A 174 -0.41 0.66 19.36
N LYS A 175 -0.19 -0.48 18.68
CA LYS A 175 -1.15 -1.11 17.75
C LYS A 175 -1.91 -2.24 18.45
N VAL A 176 -3.03 -2.68 17.88
CA VAL A 176 -3.81 -3.84 18.38
C VAL A 176 -2.96 -5.10 18.57
N VAL A 177 -1.93 -5.27 17.73
CA VAL A 177 -0.99 -6.40 17.78
C VAL A 177 0.01 -6.36 18.94
N ALA A 178 0.03 -5.29 19.75
CA ALA A 178 0.99 -5.10 20.83
C ALA A 178 1.00 -6.25 21.86
N VAL A 179 -0.12 -6.97 22.02
CA VAL A 179 -0.24 -8.13 22.92
C VAL A 179 0.69 -9.28 22.52
N ALA A 180 0.95 -9.46 21.21
CA ALA A 180 1.78 -10.53 20.67
C ALA A 180 3.04 -10.00 19.96
N LYS A 181 3.48 -8.78 20.30
CA LYS A 181 4.56 -8.10 19.60
C LYS A 181 5.89 -8.87 19.61
N GLU A 182 6.20 -9.59 20.68
CA GLU A 182 7.44 -10.38 20.79
C GLU A 182 7.46 -11.51 19.76
N HIS A 183 6.38 -12.29 19.71
CA HIS A 183 6.21 -13.40 18.79
C HIS A 183 6.18 -12.93 17.32
N LEU A 184 5.44 -11.86 17.04
CA LEU A 184 5.34 -11.30 15.69
C LEU A 184 6.64 -10.63 15.25
N ALA A 185 7.38 -9.97 16.15
CA ALA A 185 8.68 -9.40 15.85
C ALA A 185 9.70 -10.49 15.49
N GLU A 186 9.70 -11.61 16.22
CA GLU A 186 10.58 -12.73 15.90
C GLU A 186 10.29 -13.31 14.51
N ILE A 187 9.00 -13.49 14.17
CA ILE A 187 8.59 -13.96 12.84
C ILE A 187 9.00 -12.96 11.75
N ALA A 188 8.76 -11.67 11.96
CA ALA A 188 9.09 -10.63 10.99
C ALA A 188 10.59 -10.56 10.72
N VAL A 189 11.43 -10.58 11.76
CA VAL A 189 12.89 -10.56 11.61
C VAL A 189 13.39 -11.80 10.88
N LYS A 190 12.87 -12.99 11.23
CA LYS A 190 13.23 -14.24 10.52
C LYS A 190 12.82 -14.21 9.05
N ALA A 191 11.63 -13.69 8.74
CA ALA A 191 11.16 -13.57 7.35
C ALA A 191 12.03 -12.62 6.54
N VAL A 192 12.32 -11.42 7.08
CA VAL A 192 13.15 -10.41 6.40
C VAL A 192 14.58 -10.89 6.20
N LYS A 193 15.18 -11.58 7.19
CA LYS A 193 16.53 -12.16 7.03
C LYS A 193 16.58 -13.24 5.95
N GLN A 194 15.49 -13.97 5.74
CA GLN A 194 15.42 -15.03 4.72
C GLN A 194 15.42 -14.47 3.29
N ILE A 195 14.81 -13.30 3.08
CA ILE A 195 14.70 -12.64 1.76
C ILE A 195 15.82 -11.63 1.50
N ALA A 196 16.63 -11.32 2.51
CA ALA A 196 17.69 -10.34 2.39
C ALA A 196 18.80 -10.86 1.47
N GLU A 197 18.98 -10.20 0.34
CA GLU A 197 20.02 -10.49 -0.64
C GLU A 197 21.02 -9.33 -0.69
N GLU A 198 22.30 -9.66 -0.89
CA GLU A 198 23.31 -8.65 -1.18
C GLU A 198 23.34 -8.40 -2.70
N ARG A 199 22.90 -7.20 -3.12
CA ARG A 199 22.98 -6.74 -4.51
C ARG A 199 23.87 -5.50 -4.57
N ASP A 200 24.94 -5.56 -5.35
CA ASP A 200 25.88 -4.45 -5.56
C ASP A 200 26.44 -3.84 -4.25
N GLY A 201 26.74 -4.69 -3.26
CA GLY A 201 27.27 -4.26 -1.95
C GLY A 201 26.25 -3.54 -1.06
N ARG A 202 24.95 -3.63 -1.39
CA ARG A 202 23.84 -3.18 -0.55
C ARG A 202 22.91 -4.34 -0.25
N LEU A 203 22.46 -4.42 0.99
CA LEU A 203 21.42 -5.36 1.37
C LEU A 203 20.08 -4.85 0.86
N PHE A 204 19.42 -5.69 0.06
CA PHE A 204 18.10 -5.45 -0.49
C PHE A 204 17.17 -6.57 -0.02
N ALA A 205 16.05 -6.21 0.58
CA ALA A 205 15.01 -7.13 1.00
C ALA A 205 13.73 -6.80 0.24
N ASP A 206 13.32 -7.70 -0.65
CA ASP A 206 12.10 -7.54 -1.42
C ASP A 206 10.89 -8.07 -0.63
N ILE A 207 10.03 -7.15 -0.18
CA ILE A 207 8.86 -7.46 0.66
C ILE A 207 7.86 -8.34 -0.10
N ASP A 208 7.82 -8.28 -1.44
CA ASP A 208 6.91 -9.08 -2.27
C ASP A 208 7.22 -10.58 -2.18
N GLN A 209 8.40 -10.97 -1.71
CA GLN A 209 8.77 -12.36 -1.44
C GLN A 209 8.16 -12.91 -0.13
N ILE A 210 7.55 -12.07 0.71
CA ILE A 210 6.90 -12.47 1.95
C ILE A 210 5.40 -12.58 1.73
N GLN A 211 4.90 -13.80 1.64
CA GLN A 211 3.46 -14.04 1.51
C GLN A 211 2.75 -13.98 2.89
N ILE A 212 1.77 -13.09 3.02
CA ILE A 212 0.93 -12.99 4.22
C ILE A 212 -0.44 -13.62 3.95
N ILE A 213 -0.71 -14.78 4.55
CA ILE A 213 -2.01 -15.46 4.46
C ILE A 213 -2.76 -15.38 5.78
N LYS A 214 -3.96 -14.80 5.73
CA LYS A 214 -4.86 -14.64 6.87
C LYS A 214 -5.93 -15.71 6.80
N LYS A 215 -5.99 -16.60 7.78
CA LYS A 215 -7.07 -17.58 7.96
C LYS A 215 -7.79 -17.31 9.28
N LYS A 216 -9.12 -17.37 9.25
CA LYS A 216 -9.95 -17.21 10.45
C LYS A 216 -9.84 -18.46 11.32
N GLY A 217 -9.75 -18.28 12.64
CA GLY A 217 -9.54 -19.35 13.62
C GLY A 217 -8.19 -19.23 14.33
N GLY A 218 -8.03 -19.95 15.45
CA GLY A 218 -6.83 -19.87 16.30
C GLY A 218 -6.67 -18.54 17.05
N GLY A 219 -5.56 -18.40 17.77
CA GLY A 219 -5.12 -17.17 18.42
C GLY A 219 -3.97 -16.49 17.66
N ILE A 220 -3.65 -15.25 18.04
CA ILE A 220 -2.54 -14.49 17.41
C ILE A 220 -1.19 -15.22 17.58
N LEU A 221 -1.01 -15.94 18.70
CA LEU A 221 0.19 -16.72 18.99
C LEU A 221 0.33 -17.98 18.13
N ASP A 222 -0.75 -18.44 17.47
CA ASP A 222 -0.69 -19.58 16.55
C ASP A 222 -0.11 -19.19 15.17
N THR A 223 0.16 -17.90 14.95
CA THR A 223 0.83 -17.39 13.75
C THR A 223 2.22 -18.02 13.67
N ARG A 224 2.60 -18.51 12.48
CA ARG A 224 3.91 -19.14 12.27
C ARG A 224 4.50 -18.73 10.94
N LEU A 225 5.83 -18.66 10.90
CA LEU A 225 6.58 -18.55 9.65
C LEU A 225 6.63 -19.92 8.98
N VAL A 226 6.23 -19.97 7.71
CA VAL A 226 6.40 -21.16 6.86
C VAL A 226 7.51 -20.87 5.87
N TYR A 227 8.55 -21.71 5.87
CA TYR A 227 9.65 -21.63 4.89
C TYR A 227 9.19 -22.23 3.57
N GLY A 228 8.51 -21.41 2.78
CA GLY A 228 7.92 -21.80 1.49
C GLY A 228 6.73 -20.91 1.15
N MET A 229 5.87 -21.40 0.26
CA MET A 229 4.67 -20.69 -0.16
C MET A 229 3.43 -21.49 0.26
N ILE A 230 2.40 -20.79 0.73
CA ILE A 230 1.11 -21.39 1.01
C ILE A 230 0.18 -21.03 -0.14
N ILE A 231 -0.35 -22.05 -0.81
CA ILE A 231 -1.33 -21.86 -1.88
C ILE A 231 -2.70 -22.23 -1.34
N ASP A 232 -3.65 -21.30 -1.41
CA ASP A 232 -5.03 -21.55 -1.00
C ASP A 232 -5.81 -22.27 -2.10
N LYS A 233 -5.36 -23.48 -2.42
CA LYS A 233 -5.93 -24.38 -3.44
C LYS A 233 -6.01 -25.80 -2.91
N GLU A 234 -6.98 -26.54 -3.43
CA GLU A 234 -7.16 -27.95 -3.14
C GLU A 234 -6.59 -28.82 -4.26
N VAL A 235 -6.33 -30.07 -3.93
CA VAL A 235 -5.90 -31.08 -4.90
C VAL A 235 -7.07 -31.38 -5.85
N VAL A 236 -6.83 -31.32 -7.15
CA VAL A 236 -7.87 -31.39 -8.19
C VAL A 236 -8.63 -32.72 -8.20
N HIS A 237 -7.95 -33.83 -7.92
CA HIS A 237 -8.54 -35.17 -7.94
C HIS A 237 -8.39 -35.87 -6.58
N PRO A 238 -9.45 -36.50 -6.03
CA PRO A 238 -9.43 -37.09 -4.68
C PRO A 238 -8.47 -38.30 -4.55
N GLY A 239 -8.17 -38.97 -5.66
CA GLY A 239 -7.20 -40.07 -5.71
C GLY A 239 -5.72 -39.63 -5.76
N MET A 240 -5.45 -38.32 -5.86
CA MET A 240 -4.07 -37.82 -5.82
C MET A 240 -3.55 -37.79 -4.37
N PRO A 241 -2.24 -38.01 -4.16
CA PRO A 241 -1.65 -37.99 -2.83
C PRO A 241 -1.76 -36.60 -2.20
N LYS A 242 -2.27 -36.54 -0.97
CA LYS A 242 -2.39 -35.28 -0.19
C LYS A 242 -1.06 -34.81 0.42
N ARG A 243 -0.06 -35.69 0.47
CA ARG A 243 1.27 -35.39 1.01
C ARG A 243 2.32 -36.14 0.21
N ILE A 244 3.33 -35.40 -0.24
CA ILE A 244 4.49 -35.94 -0.95
C ILE A 244 5.74 -35.44 -0.22
N GLU A 245 6.66 -36.35 0.08
CA GLU A 245 7.98 -36.02 0.62
C GLU A 245 9.00 -35.90 -0.50
N LYS A 246 9.94 -34.94 -0.40
CA LYS A 246 10.93 -34.62 -1.45
C LYS A 246 10.25 -34.33 -2.81
N ALA A 247 9.32 -33.36 -2.78
CA ALA A 247 8.61 -32.93 -3.96
C ALA A 247 9.55 -32.30 -5.01
N LYS A 248 9.39 -32.71 -6.27
CA LYS A 248 9.91 -32.10 -7.48
C LYS A 248 8.76 -31.35 -8.12
N ILE A 249 8.77 -30.03 -7.93
CA ILE A 249 7.70 -29.12 -8.32
C ILE A 249 7.97 -28.64 -9.75
N ALA A 250 7.01 -28.84 -10.64
CA ALA A 250 7.00 -28.20 -11.96
C ALA A 250 6.10 -26.97 -11.90
N LEU A 251 6.57 -25.84 -12.42
CA LEU A 251 5.76 -24.64 -12.59
C LEU A 251 5.45 -24.48 -14.07
N LEU A 252 4.17 -24.43 -14.40
CA LEU A 252 3.68 -24.31 -15.77
C LEU A 252 2.89 -23.02 -15.90
N ASP A 253 3.14 -22.29 -16.99
CA ASP A 253 2.35 -21.11 -17.39
C ASP A 253 1.27 -21.46 -18.43
N CYS A 254 1.23 -22.71 -18.89
CA CYS A 254 0.23 -23.20 -19.83
C CYS A 254 -0.85 -24.06 -19.14
N PRO A 255 -2.12 -24.00 -19.60
CA PRO A 255 -3.16 -24.87 -19.10
C PRO A 255 -2.99 -26.29 -19.63
N LEU A 256 -3.40 -27.29 -18.84
CA LEU A 256 -3.44 -28.69 -19.26
C LEU A 256 -4.80 -29.03 -19.87
N GLU A 257 -5.08 -28.44 -21.03
CA GLU A 257 -6.31 -28.64 -21.79
C GLU A 257 -6.03 -28.69 -23.30
N VAL A 258 -7.02 -29.13 -24.08
CA VAL A 258 -6.91 -29.12 -25.54
C VAL A 258 -7.05 -27.67 -26.02
N GLU A 259 -5.94 -27.08 -26.45
CA GLU A 259 -5.91 -25.71 -26.96
C GLU A 259 -6.68 -25.59 -28.27
N LYS A 260 -7.46 -24.52 -28.38
CA LYS A 260 -8.09 -24.13 -29.64
C LYS A 260 -7.10 -23.35 -30.47
N THR A 261 -7.21 -23.47 -31.79
CA THR A 261 -6.41 -22.67 -32.71
C THR A 261 -6.75 -21.19 -32.59
N GLU A 262 -5.74 -20.32 -32.71
CA GLU A 262 -5.94 -18.86 -32.73
C GLU A 262 -6.77 -18.40 -33.94
N ILE A 263 -6.77 -19.19 -35.01
CA ILE A 263 -7.57 -18.98 -36.22
C ILE A 263 -8.86 -19.80 -36.08
N ASP A 264 -9.98 -19.24 -36.54
CA ASP A 264 -11.27 -19.92 -36.62
C ASP A 264 -11.13 -21.23 -37.42
N ALA A 265 -11.15 -22.35 -36.70
CA ALA A 265 -11.13 -23.68 -37.27
C ALA A 265 -12.40 -24.44 -36.85
N GLU A 266 -13.17 -24.90 -37.84
CA GLU A 266 -14.34 -25.74 -37.63
C GLU A 266 -14.06 -27.16 -38.11
N ILE A 267 -14.34 -28.14 -37.26
CA ILE A 267 -14.23 -29.55 -37.60
C ILE A 267 -15.58 -30.03 -38.10
N ARG A 268 -15.64 -30.50 -39.35
CA ARG A 268 -16.84 -31.09 -39.95
C ARG A 268 -16.74 -32.61 -39.96
N ILE A 269 -17.56 -33.24 -39.13
CA ILE A 269 -17.61 -34.69 -38.97
C ILE A 269 -18.67 -35.25 -39.92
N SER A 270 -18.26 -36.09 -40.87
CA SER A 270 -19.16 -36.67 -41.89
C SER A 270 -19.54 -38.12 -41.57
N ASP A 271 -18.70 -38.82 -40.82
CA ASP A 271 -18.87 -40.24 -40.49
C ASP A 271 -18.75 -40.49 -38.98
N PRO A 272 -19.48 -41.47 -38.41
CA PRO A 272 -19.36 -41.84 -37.00
C PRO A 272 -17.95 -42.27 -36.56
N ASP A 273 -17.17 -42.85 -37.47
CA ASP A 273 -15.79 -43.27 -37.20
C ASP A 273 -14.84 -42.08 -37.01
N GLN A 274 -15.10 -40.96 -37.71
CA GLN A 274 -14.32 -39.72 -37.55
C GLN A 274 -14.55 -39.09 -36.17
N MET A 275 -15.75 -39.22 -35.60
CA MET A 275 -16.04 -38.78 -34.24
C MET A 275 -15.18 -39.52 -33.21
N ARG A 276 -15.02 -40.84 -33.37
CA ARG A 276 -14.16 -41.64 -32.48
C ARG A 276 -12.69 -41.26 -32.62
N ALA A 277 -12.20 -41.15 -33.85
CA ALA A 277 -10.82 -40.76 -34.10
C ALA A 277 -10.47 -39.38 -33.52
N PHE A 278 -11.41 -38.43 -33.55
CA PHE A 278 -11.24 -37.12 -32.95
C PHE A 278 -11.08 -37.18 -31.43
N LEU A 279 -11.96 -37.92 -30.74
CA LEU A 279 -11.87 -38.12 -29.29
C LEU A 279 -10.57 -38.82 -28.87
N GLU A 280 -10.12 -39.81 -29.66
CA GLU A 280 -8.85 -40.50 -29.42
C GLU A 280 -7.64 -39.56 -29.59
N GLU A 281 -7.66 -38.66 -30.57
CA GLU A 281 -6.58 -37.66 -30.72
C GLU A 281 -6.61 -36.61 -29.61
N GLU A 282 -7.77 -36.14 -29.14
CA GLU A 282 -7.85 -35.28 -27.95
C GLU A 282 -7.23 -35.96 -26.71
N GLU A 283 -7.59 -37.23 -26.46
CA GLU A 283 -7.02 -38.00 -25.35
C GLU A 283 -5.50 -38.16 -25.50
N LYS A 284 -5.02 -38.42 -26.72
CA LYS A 284 -3.60 -38.58 -27.02
C LYS A 284 -2.80 -37.29 -26.85
N ILE A 285 -3.37 -36.14 -27.21
CA ILE A 285 -2.75 -34.82 -26.98
C ILE A 285 -2.58 -34.60 -25.47
N LEU A 286 -3.65 -34.78 -24.70
CA LEU A 286 -3.61 -34.62 -23.24
C LEU A 286 -2.64 -35.60 -22.59
N LYS A 287 -2.67 -36.87 -23.00
CA LYS A 287 -1.74 -37.89 -22.53
C LYS A 287 -0.29 -37.53 -22.86
N GLY A 288 -0.03 -37.01 -24.06
CA GLY A 288 1.29 -36.53 -24.46
C GLY A 288 1.80 -35.37 -23.61
N MET A 289 0.94 -34.45 -23.19
CA MET A 289 1.30 -33.37 -22.25
C MET A 289 1.69 -33.94 -20.88
N VAL A 290 0.90 -34.87 -20.35
CA VAL A 290 1.15 -35.50 -19.05
C VAL A 290 2.42 -36.38 -19.09
N ASP A 291 2.65 -37.12 -20.17
CA ASP A 291 3.83 -37.96 -20.33
C ASP A 291 5.12 -37.14 -20.37
N LYS A 292 5.10 -35.93 -20.97
CA LYS A 292 6.23 -34.98 -20.91
C LYS A 292 6.55 -34.59 -19.47
N ILE A 293 5.54 -34.23 -18.67
CA ILE A 293 5.71 -33.88 -17.25
C ILE A 293 6.29 -35.07 -16.48
N LYS A 294 5.73 -36.27 -16.72
CA LYS A 294 6.17 -37.51 -16.09
C LYS A 294 7.63 -37.86 -16.44
N SER A 295 8.06 -37.59 -17.68
CA SER A 295 9.44 -37.85 -18.14
C SER A 295 10.50 -37.06 -17.35
N ILE A 296 10.16 -35.86 -16.89
CA ILE A 296 11.01 -35.00 -16.06
C ILE A 296 11.09 -35.54 -14.61
N GLY A 297 10.15 -36.42 -14.25
CA GLY A 297 10.03 -37.00 -12.91
C GLY A 297 9.48 -36.00 -11.90
N ALA A 298 8.74 -34.99 -12.35
CA ALA A 298 7.97 -34.10 -11.48
C ALA A 298 6.88 -34.91 -10.76
N ASN A 299 6.71 -34.66 -9.46
CA ASN A 299 5.69 -35.32 -8.64
C ASN A 299 4.65 -34.34 -8.08
N VAL A 300 4.90 -33.04 -8.22
CA VAL A 300 3.96 -31.94 -7.96
C VAL A 300 4.01 -31.01 -9.18
N VAL A 301 2.85 -30.58 -9.65
CA VAL A 301 2.66 -29.68 -10.79
C VAL A 301 1.61 -28.66 -10.39
#